data_AF-A0A415L4U1-F1
#
_entry.id   AF-A0A415L4U1-F1
#
_cell.length_a   1.000
_cell.length_b   1.000
_cell.length_c   1.000
_cell.angle_alpha   90.00
_cell.angle_beta   90.00
_cell.angle_gamma   90.00
#
_symmetry.space_group_name_H-M   'P 1'
#
loop_
_entity.id
_entity.type
_entity.pdbx_description
1 polymer ?
#
loop_
_entity_poly.entity_id
_entity_poly.type
_entity_poly.pdbx_seq_one_letter_code
_entity_poly.pdbx_strand_id
1 'polypeptide(L)'
;MKGNFKKSLSIFGALSFAFTAGFLLSNVNVYAATNQTLELNKDYYFDLNGDGQAEKIKYTTQVNKDDNDFFNSVSLFINDKNVYTKKLTDIWAKYTVLDIDSSDKALELNLQIGGYSDVMDYSSFQRWNGASIVEFDNNKNKALNYTREYSFSNVKGNGRFNIVVDTPYSLPIGCFYANIPLKLQNNKITTTTGTYNLVGSSKKYKYKAKSNIKVYKKASKKSKVKFTVKKGDKIKMIKIKPMKNVAKRPQGKYGEEKPINAYAYVKTKSGKKGWIYLSKKKSSWGRKMLFKNVPGWG
;
A
#
# COMPACT_ATOMS: atom_id res chain seq x y z
N MET A 1 -49.15 79.48 6.19
CA MET A 1 -48.58 78.35 6.97
C MET A 1 -49.17 77.06 6.42
N LYS A 2 -48.56 76.48 5.38
CA LYS A 2 -47.75 75.24 5.39
C LYS A 2 -48.49 74.01 5.95
N GLY A 3 -48.83 73.09 5.05
CA GLY A 3 -49.22 71.73 5.40
C GLY A 3 -49.87 70.94 4.26
N ASN A 4 -49.08 70.53 3.25
CA ASN A 4 -49.40 69.35 2.44
C ASN A 4 -48.15 68.89 1.69
N PHE A 5 -47.72 67.63 1.88
CA PHE A 5 -47.24 66.76 0.79
C PHE A 5 -47.04 65.31 1.30
N LYS A 6 -47.60 64.38 0.53
CA LYS A 6 -47.53 62.92 0.67
C LYS A 6 -46.18 62.36 0.20
N LYS A 7 -45.92 61.12 0.66
CA LYS A 7 -44.98 60.08 0.18
C LYS A 7 -43.50 60.28 0.53
N SER A 8 -42.97 59.34 1.32
CA SER A 8 -41.60 58.85 1.13
C SER A 8 -41.54 57.33 1.31
N LEU A 9 -40.79 56.74 0.39
CA LEU A 9 -40.53 55.31 0.18
C LEU A 9 -39.27 54.95 0.99
N SER A 10 -39.28 53.81 1.70
CA SER A 10 -38.16 53.40 2.54
C SER A 10 -36.94 53.00 1.70
N ILE A 11 -35.79 53.62 1.98
CA ILE A 11 -34.51 53.34 1.33
C ILE A 11 -33.49 52.93 2.41
N PHE A 12 -33.04 51.68 2.26
CA PHE A 12 -31.73 51.10 2.57
C PHE A 12 -31.16 51.21 3.99
N GLY A 13 -31.19 50.06 4.68
CA GLY A 13 -30.34 49.74 5.82
C GLY A 13 -28.88 49.57 5.40
N ALA A 14 -28.00 50.03 6.28
CA ALA A 14 -26.56 50.13 6.11
C ALA A 14 -25.88 48.77 5.88
N LEU A 15 -25.03 48.72 4.86
CA LEU A 15 -24.07 47.63 4.62
C LEU A 15 -22.76 47.99 5.33
N SER A 16 -22.52 47.43 6.51
CA SER A 16 -21.21 47.54 7.16
C SER A 16 -20.23 46.54 6.53
N PHE A 17 -19.25 47.05 5.80
CA PHE A 17 -18.10 46.29 5.32
C PHE A 17 -17.25 45.82 6.51
N ALA A 18 -17.29 44.52 6.81
CA ALA A 18 -16.26 43.88 7.63
C ALA A 18 -15.07 43.55 6.72
N PHE A 19 -13.96 44.22 6.97
CA PHE A 19 -12.68 44.04 6.29
C PHE A 19 -12.08 42.69 6.71
N THR A 20 -12.38 41.61 5.98
CA THR A 20 -11.57 40.39 6.09
C THR A 20 -10.20 40.69 5.49
N ALA A 21 -9.19 40.85 6.35
CA ALA A 21 -7.80 40.85 5.96
C ALA A 21 -7.47 39.49 5.34
N GLY A 22 -7.59 39.42 4.02
CA GLY A 22 -7.13 38.30 3.23
C GLY A 22 -5.63 38.21 3.35
N PHE A 23 -5.14 37.28 4.17
CA PHE A 23 -3.80 36.76 3.98
C PHE A 23 -3.79 36.01 2.65
N LEU A 24 -3.37 36.72 1.60
CA LEU A 24 -2.95 36.15 0.33
C LEU A 24 -1.70 35.30 0.59
N LEU A 25 -1.91 34.05 0.98
CA LEU A 25 -0.87 33.02 0.82
C LEU A 25 -0.72 32.78 -0.68
N SER A 26 0.35 33.35 -1.21
CA SER A 26 0.92 33.12 -2.55
C SER A 26 0.71 31.70 -3.04
N ASN A 27 -0.10 31.49 -4.10
CA ASN A 27 -0.18 30.30 -4.97
C ASN A 27 0.42 29.00 -4.40
N VAL A 28 0.01 28.59 -3.19
CA VAL A 28 0.42 27.31 -2.65
C VAL A 28 -0.51 26.31 -3.33
N ASN A 29 0.05 25.48 -4.21
CA ASN A 29 -0.70 24.36 -4.76
C ASN A 29 -1.10 23.45 -3.59
N VAL A 30 -2.33 23.62 -3.10
CA VAL A 30 -2.94 22.69 -2.15
C VAL A 30 -3.27 21.44 -2.94
N TYR A 31 -2.45 20.42 -2.77
CA TYR A 31 -2.65 19.15 -3.45
C TYR A 31 -3.87 18.45 -2.86
N ALA A 32 -4.84 18.09 -3.71
CA ALA A 32 -5.87 17.12 -3.37
C ALA A 32 -5.20 15.73 -3.28
N ALA A 33 -4.43 15.47 -2.23
CA ALA A 33 -3.71 14.21 -2.11
C ALA A 33 -4.67 13.10 -1.73
N THR A 34 -4.86 12.15 -2.65
CA THR A 34 -5.04 10.77 -2.22
C THR A 34 -3.92 9.95 -2.88
N ASN A 35 -2.97 9.45 -2.07
CA ASN A 35 -1.80 8.66 -2.49
C ASN A 35 -0.65 9.44 -3.19
N GLN A 36 -0.11 10.46 -2.52
CA GLN A 36 1.06 11.21 -3.00
C GLN A 36 2.35 10.71 -2.34
N THR A 37 3.33 10.27 -3.13
CA THR A 37 4.68 10.00 -2.62
C THR A 37 5.50 11.29 -2.59
N LEU A 38 6.15 11.55 -1.46
CA LEU A 38 6.98 12.73 -1.28
C LEU A 38 8.36 12.49 -1.91
N GLU A 39 8.89 13.49 -2.61
CA GLU A 39 10.29 13.53 -3.01
C GLU A 39 11.16 13.95 -1.82
N LEU A 40 12.34 13.33 -1.71
CA LEU A 40 13.31 13.64 -0.66
C LEU A 40 13.73 15.11 -0.73
N ASN A 41 13.81 15.78 0.42
CA ASN A 41 14.21 17.19 0.56
C ASN A 41 13.29 18.22 -0.13
N LYS A 42 12.08 17.83 -0.56
CA LYS A 42 11.11 18.73 -1.19
C LYS A 42 10.00 19.12 -0.22
N ASP A 43 9.62 20.39 -0.24
CA ASP A 43 8.53 20.93 0.56
C ASP A 43 7.19 20.67 -0.15
N TYR A 44 6.20 20.22 0.62
CA TYR A 44 4.80 20.05 0.20
C TYR A 44 3.88 20.68 1.24
N TYR A 45 2.62 20.91 0.90
CA TYR A 45 1.63 21.52 1.78
C TYR A 45 0.35 20.69 1.80
N PHE A 46 -0.06 20.22 2.98
CA PHE A 46 -1.28 19.44 3.19
C PHE A 46 -1.92 19.81 4.53
N ASP A 47 -3.25 19.84 4.60
CA ASP A 47 -3.98 19.86 5.88
C ASP A 47 -3.96 18.43 6.45
N LEU A 48 -2.98 18.13 7.30
CA LEU A 48 -2.71 16.77 7.77
C LEU A 48 -3.65 16.34 8.90
N ASN A 49 -4.14 17.29 9.70
CA ASN A 49 -5.00 17.04 10.87
C ASN A 49 -6.48 17.40 10.61
N GLY A 50 -6.80 18.01 9.48
CA GLY A 50 -8.17 18.37 9.08
C GLY A 50 -8.70 19.65 9.71
N ASP A 51 -7.84 20.54 10.20
CA ASP A 51 -8.22 21.78 10.88
C ASP A 51 -8.43 22.98 9.92
N GLY A 52 -8.21 22.77 8.63
CA GLY A 52 -8.34 23.77 7.58
C GLY A 52 -7.07 24.58 7.31
N GLN A 53 -5.97 24.33 8.04
CA GLN A 53 -4.67 24.95 7.79
C GLN A 53 -3.70 23.92 7.21
N ALA A 54 -3.10 24.24 6.07
CA ALA A 54 -2.11 23.36 5.46
C ALA A 54 -0.77 23.44 6.22
N GLU A 55 -0.25 22.29 6.63
CA GLU A 55 1.12 22.14 7.10
C GLU A 55 2.13 21.99 5.97
N LYS A 56 3.26 22.66 6.12
CA LYS A 56 4.45 22.44 5.30
C LYS A 56 5.14 21.15 5.73
N ILE A 57 5.17 20.13 4.87
CA ILE A 57 5.82 18.84 5.14
C ILE A 57 7.05 18.64 4.26
N LYS A 58 8.12 18.09 4.83
CA LYS A 58 9.33 17.64 4.13
C LYS A 58 9.94 16.49 4.90
N TYR A 59 10.53 15.52 4.20
CA TYR A 59 11.41 14.55 4.84
C TYR A 59 12.82 14.64 4.27
N THR A 60 13.79 14.34 5.10
CA THR A 60 15.21 14.31 4.76
C THR A 60 15.85 13.03 5.27
N THR A 61 17.00 12.69 4.72
CA THR A 61 17.85 11.62 5.24
C THR A 61 19.18 12.20 5.69
N GLN A 62 19.77 11.61 6.73
CA GLN A 62 21.14 11.92 7.14
C GLN A 62 22.07 10.87 6.55
N VAL A 63 22.82 11.24 5.52
CA VAL A 63 23.81 10.36 4.87
C VAL A 63 24.88 9.92 5.86
N ASN A 64 25.31 8.68 5.76
CA ASN A 64 26.41 8.13 6.54
C ASN A 64 27.74 8.73 6.07
N LYS A 65 28.53 9.26 7.00
CA LYS A 65 29.79 9.95 6.69
C LYS A 65 30.86 9.01 6.14
N ASP A 66 30.79 7.75 6.52
CA ASP A 66 31.79 6.74 6.16
C ASP A 66 31.40 5.99 4.88
N ASP A 67 30.13 6.06 4.47
CA ASP A 67 29.61 5.42 3.26
C ASP A 67 28.34 6.13 2.76
N ASN A 68 28.49 6.91 1.69
CA ASN A 68 27.40 7.73 1.16
C ASN A 68 26.28 6.92 0.48
N ASP A 69 26.46 5.61 0.27
CA ASP A 69 25.42 4.73 -0.26
C ASP A 69 24.31 4.46 0.78
N PHE A 70 24.57 4.79 2.06
CA PHE A 70 23.65 4.61 3.16
C PHE A 70 23.30 5.94 3.82
N PHE A 71 22.06 6.07 4.29
CA PHE A 71 21.73 7.03 5.35
C PHE A 71 21.68 6.33 6.69
N ASN A 72 21.87 7.07 7.79
CA ASN A 72 21.78 6.59 9.17
C ASN A 72 20.45 6.98 9.86
N SER A 73 19.71 7.92 9.29
CA SER A 73 18.38 8.25 9.76
C SER A 73 17.51 8.89 8.69
N VAL A 74 16.20 8.81 8.91
CA VAL A 74 15.15 9.54 8.19
C VAL A 74 14.48 10.49 9.17
N SER A 75 14.34 11.76 8.80
CA SER A 75 13.66 12.77 9.61
C SER A 75 12.48 13.39 8.86
N LEU A 76 11.37 13.61 9.56
CA LEU A 76 10.20 14.31 9.06
C LEU A 76 10.09 15.68 9.71
N PHE A 77 9.89 16.69 8.88
CA PHE A 77 9.70 18.07 9.27
C PHE A 77 8.28 18.50 8.93
N ILE A 78 7.63 19.14 9.90
CA ILE A 78 6.32 19.78 9.74
C ILE A 78 6.47 21.22 10.22
N ASN A 79 6.11 22.19 9.38
CA ASN A 79 6.29 23.62 9.62
C ASN A 79 7.72 23.96 10.05
N ASP A 80 8.69 23.41 9.31
CA ASP A 80 10.14 23.53 9.51
C ASP A 80 10.68 23.00 10.86
N LYS A 81 9.83 22.39 11.68
CA LYS A 81 10.22 21.70 12.92
C LYS A 81 10.40 20.21 12.67
N ASN A 82 11.51 19.64 13.15
CA ASN A 82 11.66 18.18 13.18
C ASN A 82 10.67 17.60 14.20
N VAL A 83 9.75 16.76 13.72
CA VAL A 83 8.68 16.15 14.53
C VAL A 83 8.84 14.64 14.69
N TYR A 84 9.71 14.02 13.90
CA TYR A 84 9.95 12.58 13.93
C TYR A 84 11.32 12.25 13.33
N THR A 85 12.06 11.36 13.98
CA THR A 85 13.31 10.81 13.45
C THR A 85 13.34 9.30 13.67
N LYS A 86 13.54 8.54 12.59
CA LYS A 86 13.84 7.11 12.62
C LYS A 86 15.33 6.90 12.39
N LYS A 87 16.05 6.44 13.41
CA LYS A 87 17.44 5.98 13.28
C LYS A 87 17.44 4.54 12.76
N LEU A 88 17.90 4.35 11.54
CA LEU A 88 18.05 3.08 10.85
C LEU A 88 19.02 3.32 9.70
N THR A 89 20.05 2.47 9.59
CA THR A 89 21.01 2.54 8.50
C THR A 89 20.48 1.78 7.30
N ASP A 90 20.24 2.47 6.18
CA ASP A 90 19.69 1.85 4.98
C ASP A 90 19.90 2.68 3.71
N ILE A 91 19.40 2.21 2.58
CA ILE A 91 19.73 2.77 1.25
C ILE A 91 18.60 3.67 0.72
N TRP A 92 17.33 3.31 0.93
CA TRP A 92 16.20 4.12 0.49
C TRP A 92 15.18 4.35 1.61
N ALA A 93 14.51 5.49 1.53
CA ALA A 93 13.39 5.85 2.38
C ALA A 93 12.30 6.50 1.52
N LYS A 94 11.05 6.26 1.89
CA LYS A 94 9.90 6.78 1.16
C LYS A 94 8.79 7.17 2.14
N TYR A 95 8.29 8.40 1.98
CA TYR A 95 7.06 8.85 2.62
C TYR A 95 5.92 8.93 1.60
N THR A 96 4.75 8.44 1.96
CA THR A 96 3.53 8.56 1.16
C THR A 96 2.41 9.16 2.02
N VAL A 97 1.75 10.20 1.51
CA VAL A 97 0.56 10.84 2.09
C VAL A 97 -0.69 10.16 1.53
N LEU A 98 -1.60 9.77 2.41
CA LEU A 98 -2.78 8.96 2.12
C LEU A 98 -3.99 9.58 2.81
N ASP A 99 -5.13 9.57 2.13
CA ASP A 99 -6.44 9.83 2.73
C ASP A 99 -7.20 8.51 2.79
N ILE A 100 -6.96 7.71 3.85
CA ILE A 100 -7.54 6.38 3.94
C ILE A 100 -9.01 6.46 4.34
N ASP A 101 -9.38 7.41 5.20
CA ASP A 101 -10.74 7.65 5.70
C ASP A 101 -11.10 9.14 5.71
N SER A 102 -11.52 9.66 4.56
CA SER A 102 -11.87 11.08 4.37
C SER A 102 -12.96 11.60 5.31
N SER A 103 -13.67 10.73 6.03
CA SER A 103 -14.67 11.15 7.02
C SER A 103 -14.05 11.76 8.28
N ASP A 104 -12.80 11.43 8.62
CA ASP A 104 -12.08 12.02 9.76
C ASP A 104 -11.32 13.31 9.39
N LYS A 105 -11.29 13.65 8.09
CA LYS A 105 -10.59 14.81 7.48
C LYS A 105 -9.07 14.84 7.71
N ALA A 106 -8.50 13.85 8.38
CA ALA A 106 -7.08 13.75 8.62
C ALA A 106 -6.42 12.93 7.50
N LEU A 107 -5.13 13.19 7.30
CA LEU A 107 -4.31 12.41 6.38
C LEU A 107 -3.37 11.48 7.14
N GLU A 108 -3.20 10.27 6.62
CA GLU A 108 -2.16 9.35 7.06
C GLU A 108 -0.85 9.58 6.31
N LEU A 109 0.23 9.30 7.00
CA LEU A 109 1.56 9.15 6.42
C LEU A 109 1.97 7.68 6.50
N ASN A 110 2.59 7.16 5.44
CA ASN A 110 3.32 5.89 5.50
C ASN A 110 4.79 6.14 5.23
N LEU A 111 5.63 5.76 6.19
CA LEU A 111 7.08 5.65 6.02
C LEU A 111 7.41 4.21 5.62
N GLN A 112 8.25 4.04 4.62
CA GLN A 112 8.96 2.80 4.30
C GLN A 112 10.47 3.08 4.25
N ILE A 113 11.27 2.17 4.80
CA ILE A 113 12.73 2.19 4.74
C ILE A 113 13.20 0.81 4.34
N GLY A 114 14.19 0.75 3.47
CA GLY A 114 14.74 -0.52 3.03
C GLY A 114 16.03 -0.42 2.23
N GLY A 115 16.56 -1.62 1.96
CA GLY A 115 17.84 -1.80 1.30
C GLY A 115 17.73 -2.25 -0.16
N TYR A 116 18.81 -2.83 -0.68
CA TYR A 116 18.91 -3.28 -2.06
C TYR A 116 17.78 -4.25 -2.45
N SER A 117 17.43 -4.22 -3.74
CA SER A 117 16.40 -5.09 -4.33
C SER A 117 15.05 -4.97 -3.63
N ASP A 118 14.70 -3.74 -3.25
CA ASP A 118 13.43 -3.35 -2.63
C ASP A 118 13.10 -4.16 -1.37
N VAL A 119 14.13 -4.65 -0.66
CA VAL A 119 13.95 -5.23 0.68
C VAL A 119 13.42 -4.14 1.59
N MET A 120 12.39 -4.43 2.37
CA MET A 120 11.80 -3.45 3.30
C MET A 120 12.08 -3.89 4.74
N ASP A 121 12.85 -3.08 5.45
CA ASP A 121 13.28 -3.31 6.83
C ASP A 121 12.38 -2.62 7.84
N TYR A 122 11.78 -1.49 7.45
CA TYR A 122 10.83 -0.76 8.27
C TYR A 122 9.66 -0.23 7.47
N SER A 123 8.47 -0.29 8.08
CA SER A 123 7.36 0.55 7.65
C SER A 123 6.48 0.93 8.82
N SER A 124 5.96 2.15 8.82
CA SER A 124 5.03 2.66 9.83
C SER A 124 3.92 3.49 9.19
N PHE A 125 2.71 3.38 9.71
CA PHE A 125 1.63 4.31 9.47
C PHE A 125 1.55 5.30 10.63
N GLN A 126 1.40 6.57 10.27
CA GLN A 126 1.56 7.69 11.17
C GLN A 126 0.45 8.73 10.93
N ARG A 127 0.12 9.52 11.95
CA ARG A 127 -0.75 10.69 11.85
C ARG A 127 -0.13 11.89 12.56
N TRP A 128 -0.42 13.08 12.04
CA TRP A 128 -0.16 14.35 12.70
C TRP A 128 -1.37 14.74 13.55
N ASN A 129 -1.16 15.19 14.80
CA ASN A 129 -2.24 15.61 15.69
C ASN A 129 -2.23 17.12 16.00
N GLY A 130 -1.52 17.92 15.19
CA GLY A 130 -1.30 19.35 15.47
C GLY A 130 -0.06 19.67 16.31
N ALA A 131 0.54 18.67 16.97
CA ALA A 131 1.72 18.88 17.83
C ALA A 131 2.86 17.87 17.62
N SER A 132 2.52 16.61 17.30
CA SER A 132 3.46 15.50 17.18
C SER A 132 3.00 14.46 16.16
N ILE A 133 3.96 13.67 15.68
CA ILE A 133 3.67 12.46 14.90
C ILE A 133 3.41 11.29 15.83
N VAL A 134 2.32 10.57 15.60
CA VAL A 134 1.98 9.33 16.30
C VAL A 134 2.02 8.16 15.32
N GLU A 135 2.85 7.16 15.59
CA GLU A 135 2.80 5.88 14.90
C GLU A 135 1.67 5.02 15.47
N PHE A 136 0.75 4.56 14.60
CA PHE A 136 -0.37 3.74 15.04
C PHE A 136 -0.31 2.31 14.51
N ASP A 137 0.46 2.06 13.45
CA ASP A 137 0.67 0.72 12.91
C ASP A 137 2.06 0.60 12.25
N ASN A 138 2.58 -0.62 12.12
CA ASN A 138 3.90 -0.85 11.52
C ASN A 138 4.05 -2.24 10.90
N ASN A 139 5.22 -2.52 10.34
CA ASN A 139 5.54 -3.80 9.70
C ASN A 139 5.57 -5.01 10.66
N LYS A 140 5.43 -4.82 11.97
CA LYS A 140 5.19 -5.95 12.91
C LYS A 140 3.72 -6.40 12.91
N ASN A 141 2.81 -5.64 12.30
CA ASN A 141 1.42 -6.02 12.15
C ASN A 141 1.24 -7.27 11.29
N LYS A 142 0.31 -8.12 11.70
CA LYS A 142 -0.04 -9.35 10.98
C LYS A 142 -0.48 -9.13 9.53
N ALA A 143 -0.96 -7.96 9.16
CA ALA A 143 -1.41 -7.63 7.81
C ALA A 143 -0.30 -6.98 6.94
N LEU A 144 0.77 -6.48 7.55
CA LEU A 144 1.78 -5.60 6.92
C LEU A 144 3.22 -6.13 7.01
N ASN A 145 3.45 -7.27 7.68
CA ASN A 145 4.78 -7.87 7.81
C ASN A 145 5.27 -8.48 6.49
N TYR A 146 5.51 -7.65 5.48
CA TYR A 146 6.16 -7.99 4.21
C TYR A 146 7.64 -7.62 4.27
N THR A 147 8.48 -8.36 3.55
CA THR A 147 9.94 -8.15 3.46
C THR A 147 10.34 -7.39 2.19
N ARG A 148 9.35 -6.87 1.48
CA ARG A 148 9.49 -6.17 0.21
C ARG A 148 8.68 -4.89 0.28
N GLU A 149 9.17 -3.86 -0.40
CA GLU A 149 8.45 -2.62 -0.62
C GLU A 149 7.04 -2.92 -1.15
N TYR A 150 6.10 -2.07 -0.77
CA TYR A 150 4.78 -2.09 -1.35
C TYR A 150 4.31 -0.71 -1.79
N SER A 151 3.47 -0.69 -2.82
CA SER A 151 2.79 0.52 -3.30
C SER A 151 1.33 0.50 -2.91
N PHE A 152 0.76 1.68 -2.70
CA PHE A 152 -0.66 1.85 -2.41
C PHE A 152 -1.48 1.88 -3.69
N SER A 153 -2.68 1.33 -3.64
CA SER A 153 -3.65 1.45 -4.73
C SER A 153 -5.07 1.41 -4.20
N ASN A 154 -6.00 2.02 -4.94
CA ASN A 154 -7.42 1.99 -4.62
C ASN A 154 -7.69 2.45 -3.17
N VAL A 155 -7.04 3.55 -2.77
CA VAL A 155 -7.35 4.30 -1.55
C VAL A 155 -8.69 4.98 -1.80
N LYS A 156 -9.70 4.68 -0.99
CA LYS A 156 -11.10 5.05 -1.27
C LYS A 156 -11.67 6.15 -0.38
N GLY A 157 -10.94 6.61 0.65
CA GLY A 157 -11.48 7.54 1.63
C GLY A 157 -12.62 6.97 2.49
N ASN A 158 -12.69 5.64 2.67
CA ASN A 158 -13.73 4.98 3.47
C ASN A 158 -13.18 3.90 4.40
N GLY A 159 -11.94 4.09 4.84
CA GLY A 159 -11.15 3.16 5.61
C GLY A 159 -10.61 1.97 4.81
N ARG A 160 -10.91 1.84 3.50
CA ARG A 160 -10.44 0.72 2.66
C ARG A 160 -9.41 1.17 1.63
N PHE A 161 -8.37 0.37 1.50
CA PHE A 161 -7.30 0.58 0.55
C PHE A 161 -6.67 -0.77 0.17
N ASN A 162 -5.79 -0.79 -0.82
CA ASN A 162 -4.97 -1.95 -1.11
C ASN A 162 -3.49 -1.58 -1.08
N ILE A 163 -2.66 -2.59 -0.84
CA ILE A 163 -1.24 -2.54 -1.19
C ILE A 163 -0.95 -3.55 -2.30
N VAL A 164 0.00 -3.21 -3.17
CA VAL A 164 0.57 -4.11 -4.17
C VAL A 164 1.97 -4.47 -3.71
N VAL A 165 2.19 -5.77 -3.49
CA VAL A 165 3.45 -6.31 -2.95
C VAL A 165 4.09 -7.20 -4.01
N ASP A 166 5.40 -7.06 -4.19
CA ASP A 166 6.20 -8.03 -4.95
C ASP A 166 6.43 -9.30 -4.13
N THR A 167 6.08 -10.43 -4.73
CA THR A 167 6.34 -11.78 -4.26
C THR A 167 6.11 -11.95 -2.76
N PRO A 168 4.90 -11.65 -2.25
CA PRO A 168 4.62 -11.62 -0.82
C PRO A 168 4.71 -12.98 -0.12
N TYR A 169 4.84 -14.06 -0.90
CA TYR A 169 4.97 -15.43 -0.41
C TYR A 169 5.88 -16.23 -1.33
N SER A 170 6.83 -16.96 -0.72
CA SER A 170 7.57 -18.03 -1.39
C SER A 170 6.63 -19.19 -1.83
N LEU A 171 6.27 -19.21 -3.12
CA LEU A 171 5.37 -20.16 -3.76
C LEU A 171 6.00 -20.78 -5.03
N PRO A 172 5.59 -21.99 -5.46
CA PRO A 172 6.16 -22.67 -6.63
C PRO A 172 5.61 -22.12 -7.97
N ILE A 173 5.51 -20.80 -8.07
CA ILE A 173 4.96 -20.05 -9.20
C ILE A 173 5.85 -18.87 -9.63
N GLY A 174 7.07 -18.76 -9.09
CA GLY A 174 8.03 -17.69 -9.40
C GLY A 174 7.68 -16.37 -8.72
N CYS A 175 8.24 -15.29 -9.25
CA CYS A 175 7.95 -13.93 -8.79
C CYS A 175 6.57 -13.46 -9.28
N PHE A 176 5.83 -12.76 -8.43
CA PHE A 176 4.51 -12.27 -8.77
C PHE A 176 4.08 -11.09 -7.90
N TYR A 177 3.36 -10.15 -8.50
CA TYR A 177 2.71 -9.07 -7.79
C TYR A 177 1.32 -9.47 -7.32
N ALA A 178 1.01 -9.21 -6.06
CA ALA A 178 -0.32 -9.42 -5.51
C ALA A 178 -0.90 -8.15 -4.90
N ASN A 179 -2.17 -7.91 -5.18
CA ASN A 179 -2.95 -6.85 -4.57
C ASN A 179 -3.63 -7.37 -3.32
N ILE A 180 -3.23 -6.83 -2.17
CA ILE A 180 -3.68 -7.19 -0.83
C ILE A 180 -4.70 -6.15 -0.35
N PRO A 181 -5.98 -6.50 -0.22
CA PRO A 181 -7.00 -5.57 0.24
C PRO A 181 -6.96 -5.42 1.77
N LEU A 182 -6.91 -4.18 2.23
CA LEU A 182 -6.76 -3.78 3.62
C LEU A 182 -7.90 -2.88 4.09
N LYS A 183 -8.06 -2.79 5.40
CA LYS A 183 -8.97 -1.86 6.07
C LYS A 183 -8.28 -1.26 7.29
N LEU A 184 -8.35 0.06 7.42
CA LEU A 184 -8.09 0.81 8.63
C LEU A 184 -9.39 0.91 9.44
N GLN A 185 -9.34 0.52 10.71
CA GLN A 185 -10.42 0.73 11.66
C GLN A 185 -9.83 0.79 13.06
N ASN A 186 -10.19 1.82 13.84
CA ASN A 186 -9.70 2.03 15.21
C ASN A 186 -8.16 1.96 15.29
N ASN A 187 -7.48 2.73 14.44
CA ASN A 187 -6.01 2.77 14.39
C ASN A 187 -5.34 1.41 14.14
N LYS A 188 -6.06 0.47 13.51
CA LYS A 188 -5.54 -0.86 13.21
C LYS A 188 -5.79 -1.23 11.76
N ILE A 189 -4.75 -1.69 11.10
CA ILE A 189 -4.81 -2.17 9.73
C ILE A 189 -4.99 -3.70 9.73
N THR A 190 -5.96 -4.16 8.94
CA THR A 190 -6.28 -5.60 8.81
C THR A 190 -6.54 -5.97 7.35
N THR A 191 -6.27 -7.24 7.00
CA THR A 191 -6.65 -7.79 5.69
C THR A 191 -8.15 -8.04 5.63
N THR A 192 -8.83 -7.57 4.58
CA THR A 192 -10.28 -7.80 4.41
C THR A 192 -10.62 -9.17 3.82
N THR A 193 -9.64 -9.85 3.22
CA THR A 193 -9.78 -11.19 2.65
C THR A 193 -8.45 -11.94 2.71
N GLY A 194 -8.50 -13.27 2.77
CA GLY A 194 -7.31 -14.13 2.65
C GLY A 194 -7.03 -14.60 1.22
N THR A 195 -7.65 -13.98 0.21
CA THR A 195 -7.45 -14.31 -1.21
C THR A 195 -7.07 -13.06 -1.98
N TYR A 196 -5.91 -13.10 -2.64
CA TYR A 196 -5.29 -11.94 -3.26
C TYR A 196 -5.27 -12.07 -4.77
N ASN A 197 -5.64 -11.00 -5.47
CA ASN A 197 -5.57 -10.98 -6.93
C ASN A 197 -4.12 -10.79 -7.36
N LEU A 198 -3.69 -11.52 -8.39
CA LEU A 198 -2.44 -11.20 -9.09
C LEU A 198 -2.67 -9.92 -9.90
N VAL A 199 -1.67 -9.04 -9.96
CA VAL A 199 -1.73 -7.74 -10.66
C VAL A 199 -0.51 -7.52 -11.55
N GLY A 200 -0.45 -6.37 -12.23
CA GLY A 200 0.66 -6.00 -13.11
C GLY A 200 0.97 -7.04 -14.19
N SER A 201 2.26 -7.28 -14.39
CA SER A 201 2.79 -8.29 -15.32
C SER A 201 2.31 -9.71 -15.00
N SER A 202 2.08 -10.03 -13.72
CA SER A 202 1.67 -11.37 -13.26
C SER A 202 0.30 -11.80 -13.81
N LYS A 203 -0.61 -10.86 -14.09
CA LYS A 203 -1.91 -11.16 -14.75
C LYS A 203 -1.76 -11.69 -16.17
N LYS A 204 -0.72 -11.25 -16.88
CA LYS A 204 -0.50 -11.57 -18.30
C LYS A 204 0.24 -12.90 -18.46
N TYR A 205 0.94 -13.33 -17.42
CA TYR A 205 1.83 -14.47 -17.45
C TYR A 205 1.12 -15.81 -17.73
N LYS A 206 1.76 -16.65 -18.55
CA LYS A 206 1.22 -17.95 -19.00
C LYS A 206 2.16 -19.06 -18.53
N TYR A 207 1.69 -19.87 -17.60
CA TYR A 207 2.41 -21.02 -17.06
C TYR A 207 2.13 -22.26 -17.90
N LYS A 208 3.13 -23.11 -18.13
CA LYS A 208 2.97 -24.40 -18.81
C LYS A 208 3.06 -25.54 -17.79
N ALA A 209 2.06 -26.40 -17.70
CA ALA A 209 2.05 -27.48 -16.71
C ALA A 209 3.17 -28.51 -16.96
N LYS A 210 3.98 -28.84 -15.95
CA LYS A 210 5.05 -29.85 -16.07
C LYS A 210 4.54 -31.29 -15.88
N SER A 211 3.35 -31.44 -15.29
CA SER A 211 2.68 -32.72 -15.02
C SER A 211 1.16 -32.52 -15.06
N ASN A 212 0.38 -33.59 -14.93
CA ASN A 212 -1.06 -33.48 -14.77
C ASN A 212 -1.40 -32.85 -13.41
N ILE A 213 -2.25 -31.81 -13.40
CA ILE A 213 -2.60 -31.07 -12.19
C ILE A 213 -4.11 -31.14 -11.97
N LYS A 214 -4.51 -31.68 -10.82
CA LYS A 214 -5.92 -31.67 -10.38
C LYS A 214 -6.35 -30.23 -10.09
N VAL A 215 -7.48 -29.83 -10.66
CA VAL A 215 -8.13 -28.55 -10.42
C VAL A 215 -9.42 -28.76 -9.65
N TYR A 216 -9.56 -28.10 -8.51
CA TYR A 216 -10.63 -28.26 -7.54
C TYR A 216 -11.70 -27.16 -7.68
N LYS A 217 -12.94 -27.46 -7.26
CA LYS A 217 -14.03 -26.47 -7.24
C LYS A 217 -13.80 -25.38 -6.20
N LYS A 218 -13.33 -25.74 -5.00
CA LYS A 218 -12.97 -24.83 -3.91
C LYS A 218 -11.46 -24.93 -3.62
N ALA A 219 -10.90 -23.93 -2.93
CA ALA A 219 -9.51 -23.92 -2.47
C ALA A 219 -9.28 -24.92 -1.30
N SER A 220 -9.46 -26.21 -1.58
CA SER A 220 -9.30 -27.31 -0.65
C SER A 220 -9.03 -28.60 -1.41
N LYS A 221 -8.03 -29.37 -0.98
CA LYS A 221 -7.76 -30.72 -1.52
C LYS A 221 -8.91 -31.72 -1.26
N LYS A 222 -9.76 -31.47 -0.26
CA LYS A 222 -10.97 -32.28 0.02
C LYS A 222 -12.12 -31.94 -0.94
N SER A 223 -12.01 -30.86 -1.73
CA SER A 223 -13.04 -30.46 -2.69
C SER A 223 -13.07 -31.40 -3.90
N LYS A 224 -14.24 -31.53 -4.55
CA LYS A 224 -14.38 -32.26 -5.82
C LYS A 224 -13.42 -31.71 -6.87
N VAL A 225 -12.73 -32.62 -7.56
CA VAL A 225 -11.94 -32.31 -8.75
C VAL A 225 -12.90 -31.89 -9.87
N LYS A 226 -12.74 -30.68 -10.38
CA LYS A 226 -13.54 -30.10 -11.45
C LYS A 226 -13.03 -30.51 -12.83
N PHE A 227 -11.71 -30.53 -13.00
CA PHE A 227 -11.02 -31.02 -14.20
C PHE A 227 -9.54 -31.24 -13.91
N THR A 228 -8.80 -31.77 -14.88
CA THR A 228 -7.35 -31.91 -14.83
C THR A 228 -6.72 -31.05 -15.92
N VAL A 229 -5.73 -30.24 -15.55
CA VAL A 229 -4.82 -29.60 -16.51
C VAL A 229 -3.80 -30.66 -16.92
N LYS A 230 -3.68 -30.96 -18.21
CA LYS A 230 -2.76 -31.99 -18.70
C LYS A 230 -1.34 -31.44 -18.77
N LYS A 231 -0.35 -32.32 -18.68
CA LYS A 231 1.05 -31.96 -18.92
C LYS A 231 1.17 -31.23 -20.27
N GLY A 232 1.84 -30.09 -20.28
CA GLY A 232 2.02 -29.27 -21.48
C GLY A 232 0.96 -28.19 -21.69
N ASP A 233 -0.19 -28.27 -21.03
CA ASP A 233 -1.23 -27.24 -21.12
C ASP A 233 -0.78 -25.91 -20.54
N LYS A 234 -1.26 -24.81 -21.14
CA LYS A 234 -1.02 -23.45 -20.65
C LYS A 234 -2.19 -22.98 -19.77
N ILE A 235 -1.85 -22.35 -18.66
CA ILE A 235 -2.81 -21.72 -17.74
C ILE A 235 -2.37 -20.31 -17.37
N LYS A 236 -3.34 -19.47 -17.02
CA LYS A 236 -3.11 -18.17 -16.35
C LYS A 236 -3.52 -18.27 -14.90
N MET A 237 -2.73 -17.69 -14.01
CA MET A 237 -3.10 -17.52 -12.60
C MET A 237 -3.80 -16.18 -12.41
N ILE A 238 -4.86 -16.17 -11.61
CA ILE A 238 -5.71 -14.99 -11.39
C ILE A 238 -5.61 -14.52 -9.94
N LYS A 239 -5.69 -15.47 -9.00
CA LYS A 239 -5.67 -15.18 -7.56
C LYS A 239 -4.86 -16.23 -6.83
N ILE A 240 -4.33 -15.88 -5.67
CA ILE A 240 -3.74 -16.82 -4.71
C ILE A 240 -4.51 -16.78 -3.39
N LYS A 241 -4.50 -17.91 -2.71
CA LYS A 241 -4.97 -18.07 -1.33
C LYS A 241 -3.87 -18.75 -0.54
N PRO A 242 -2.98 -18.01 0.13
CA PRO A 242 -1.96 -18.61 0.97
C PRO A 242 -2.61 -19.31 2.17
N MET A 243 -2.02 -20.41 2.65
CA MET A 243 -2.54 -21.11 3.82
C MET A 243 -2.08 -20.50 5.15
N LYS A 244 -1.16 -19.54 5.08
CA LYS A 244 -0.66 -18.78 6.22
C LYS A 244 -0.77 -17.31 5.90
N ASN A 245 -1.14 -16.51 6.89
CA ASN A 245 -0.98 -15.07 6.83
C ASN A 245 0.52 -14.71 6.80
N VAL A 246 0.84 -13.55 6.25
CA VAL A 246 2.20 -13.05 6.07
C VAL A 246 3.04 -13.10 7.35
N ALA A 247 2.53 -12.65 8.50
CA ALA A 247 3.27 -12.69 9.76
C ALA A 247 3.43 -14.09 10.38
N LYS A 248 2.76 -15.10 9.85
CA LYS A 248 2.91 -16.51 10.27
C LYS A 248 3.73 -17.34 9.29
N ARG A 249 4.28 -16.71 8.23
CA ARG A 249 5.11 -17.41 7.26
C ARG A 249 6.41 -17.87 7.94
N PRO A 250 6.86 -19.11 7.68
CA PRO A 250 8.09 -19.60 8.26
C PRO A 250 9.28 -18.83 7.69
N GLN A 251 10.22 -18.45 8.55
CA GLN A 251 11.50 -17.87 8.15
C GLN A 251 12.63 -18.88 8.42
N GLY A 252 13.71 -18.73 7.66
CA GLY A 252 14.96 -19.41 7.93
C GLY A 252 15.80 -18.71 8.97
N LYS A 253 17.02 -19.23 9.15
CA LYS A 253 17.94 -18.73 10.18
C LYS A 253 18.38 -17.29 9.87
N TYR A 254 18.41 -16.93 8.60
CA TYR A 254 18.87 -15.64 8.10
C TYR A 254 17.70 -14.76 7.65
N GLY A 255 16.48 -15.03 8.15
CA GLY A 255 15.28 -14.27 7.81
C GLY A 255 14.65 -14.61 6.46
N GLU A 256 15.25 -15.53 5.69
CA GLU A 256 14.77 -15.89 4.36
C GLU A 256 13.39 -16.57 4.42
N GLU A 257 12.50 -16.19 3.49
CA GLU A 257 11.16 -16.76 3.47
C GLU A 257 11.17 -18.24 3.05
N LYS A 258 10.65 -19.11 3.92
CA LYS A 258 10.47 -20.52 3.60
C LYS A 258 9.18 -20.76 2.81
N PRO A 259 9.18 -21.71 1.86
CA PRO A 259 7.99 -22.04 1.07
C PRO A 259 6.79 -22.41 1.94
N ILE A 260 5.61 -21.94 1.54
CA ILE A 260 4.34 -22.30 2.16
C ILE A 260 3.42 -23.06 1.20
N ASN A 261 2.39 -23.68 1.77
CA ASN A 261 1.29 -24.20 0.97
C ASN A 261 0.34 -23.06 0.62
N ALA A 262 -0.25 -23.13 -0.57
CA ALA A 262 -1.26 -22.19 -1.03
C ALA A 262 -2.20 -22.86 -2.03
N TYR A 263 -3.19 -22.10 -2.49
CA TYR A 263 -3.95 -22.43 -3.68
C TYR A 263 -3.85 -21.27 -4.68
N ALA A 264 -3.83 -21.58 -5.97
CA ALA A 264 -3.98 -20.57 -7.02
C ALA A 264 -5.28 -20.82 -7.79
N TYR A 265 -6.03 -19.76 -8.04
CA TYR A 265 -7.18 -19.77 -8.93
C TYR A 265 -6.71 -19.52 -10.36
N VAL A 266 -7.04 -20.43 -11.27
CA VAL A 266 -6.47 -20.46 -12.62
C VAL A 266 -7.54 -20.45 -13.70
N LYS A 267 -7.16 -20.04 -14.91
CA LYS A 267 -7.96 -20.11 -16.14
C LYS A 267 -7.16 -20.81 -17.24
N THR A 268 -7.76 -21.82 -17.87
CA THR A 268 -7.19 -22.50 -19.06
C THR A 268 -7.43 -21.68 -20.33
N LYS A 269 -6.79 -22.09 -21.45
CA LYS A 269 -7.06 -21.52 -22.79
C LYS A 269 -8.55 -21.61 -23.17
N SER A 270 -9.19 -22.74 -22.89
CA SER A 270 -10.64 -22.98 -23.11
C SER A 270 -11.57 -22.26 -22.13
N GLY A 271 -11.04 -21.42 -21.24
CA GLY A 271 -11.84 -20.65 -20.29
C GLY A 271 -12.28 -21.38 -19.02
N LYS A 272 -11.96 -22.67 -18.86
CA LYS A 272 -12.23 -23.43 -17.63
C LYS A 272 -11.46 -22.81 -16.46
N LYS A 273 -12.15 -22.62 -15.32
CA LYS A 273 -11.59 -22.02 -14.10
C LYS A 273 -11.74 -22.92 -12.89
N GLY A 274 -10.78 -22.87 -11.99
CA GLY A 274 -10.81 -23.58 -10.70
C GLY A 274 -9.51 -23.39 -9.91
N TRP A 275 -9.38 -24.11 -8.80
CA TRP A 275 -8.28 -23.97 -7.85
C TRP A 275 -7.25 -25.09 -7.99
N ILE A 276 -5.96 -24.75 -8.05
CA ILE A 276 -4.86 -25.71 -7.97
C ILE A 276 -4.20 -25.61 -6.60
N TYR A 277 -3.72 -26.74 -6.08
CA TYR A 277 -2.94 -26.77 -4.84
C TYR A 277 -1.46 -26.52 -5.15
N LEU A 278 -0.88 -25.55 -4.45
CA LEU A 278 0.54 -25.23 -4.49
C LEU A 278 1.19 -25.78 -3.22
N SER A 279 2.02 -26.81 -3.38
CA SER A 279 2.70 -27.47 -2.26
C SER A 279 4.05 -26.80 -1.98
N LYS A 280 4.35 -26.57 -0.69
CA LYS A 280 5.67 -26.13 -0.22
C LYS A 280 6.82 -27.08 -0.59
N LYS A 281 6.50 -28.32 -0.95
CA LYS A 281 7.49 -29.32 -1.42
C LYS A 281 7.84 -29.17 -2.90
N LYS A 282 7.14 -28.31 -3.63
CA LYS A 282 7.43 -27.97 -5.03
C LYS A 282 8.28 -26.70 -5.06
N SER A 283 9.00 -26.52 -6.16
CA SER A 283 9.86 -25.37 -6.37
C SER A 283 9.42 -24.59 -7.60
N SER A 284 9.75 -23.31 -7.65
CA SER A 284 9.70 -22.50 -8.87
C SER A 284 10.80 -22.89 -9.86
N TRP A 285 11.88 -23.50 -9.36
CA TRP A 285 13.12 -23.77 -10.09
C TRP A 285 13.57 -25.24 -9.93
N GLY A 286 14.24 -25.80 -10.93
CA GLY A 286 14.89 -27.11 -10.85
C GLY A 286 13.98 -28.33 -11.05
N ARG A 287 14.36 -29.46 -10.43
CA ARG A 287 13.74 -30.78 -10.75
C ARG A 287 12.27 -30.87 -10.30
N LYS A 288 11.94 -30.34 -9.11
CA LYS A 288 10.60 -30.46 -8.46
C LYS A 288 9.57 -29.39 -8.89
N MET A 289 9.73 -28.78 -10.06
CA MET A 289 8.81 -27.75 -10.56
C MET A 289 7.39 -28.25 -10.82
N LEU A 290 6.40 -27.40 -10.56
CA LEU A 290 5.00 -27.62 -10.96
C LEU A 290 4.72 -27.11 -12.38
N PHE A 291 5.37 -26.00 -12.75
CA PHE A 291 5.23 -25.33 -14.04
C PHE A 291 6.57 -25.20 -14.76
N LYS A 292 6.54 -25.16 -16.09
CA LYS A 292 7.58 -24.59 -16.94
C LYS A 292 7.20 -23.14 -17.27
N ASN A 293 8.20 -22.34 -17.63
CA ASN A 293 8.10 -20.90 -17.85
C ASN A 293 7.53 -20.29 -16.58
N VAL A 294 8.39 -20.07 -15.61
CA VAL A 294 8.04 -19.46 -14.32
C VAL A 294 8.73 -18.10 -14.28
N PRO A 295 8.08 -17.01 -13.84
CA PRO A 295 8.71 -15.69 -13.81
C PRO A 295 9.95 -15.71 -12.93
N GLY A 296 11.08 -15.27 -13.49
CA GLY A 296 12.35 -15.10 -12.78
C GLY A 296 12.35 -13.87 -11.89
N TRP A 297 13.39 -13.76 -11.06
CA TRP A 297 13.82 -12.49 -10.52
C TRP A 297 14.20 -11.60 -11.71
N GLY A 298 13.59 -10.43 -11.79
CA GLY A 298 13.90 -9.39 -12.76
C GLY A 298 14.22 -8.14 -11.99
#